data_AF-A0A5C9CD74-F1
#
_entry.id   AF-A0A5C9CD74-F1
#
_cell.length_a   1.000
_cell.length_b   1.000
_cell.length_c   1.000
_cell.angle_alpha   90.00
_cell.angle_beta   90.00
_cell.angle_gamma   90.00
#
_symmetry.space_group_name_H-M   'P 1'
#
loop_
_entity.id
_entity.type
_entity.pdbx_description
1 polymer ?
#
loop_
_entity_poly.entity_id
_entity_poly.type
_entity_poly.pdbx_seq_one_letter_code
_entity_poly.pdbx_strand_id
1 'polypeptide(L)' 'MIEIDKVDADILERLQRDGRLSNAKLAEQIALSETPCWRRVKHLEE' A
#
# COMPACT_ATOMS: atom_id res chain seq x y z
N MET A 1 3.83 15.17 10.31
CA MET A 1 2.89 14.06 10.61
C MET A 1 2.34 13.64 9.27
N ILE A 2 2.61 12.40 8.83
CA ILE A 2 2.16 11.91 7.52
C ILE A 2 0.64 11.86 7.53
N GLU A 3 0.01 12.48 6.53
CA GLU A 3 -1.44 12.41 6.36
C GLU A 3 -1.76 11.09 5.65
N ILE A 4 -2.40 10.17 6.36
CA ILE A 4 -2.78 8.85 5.86
C ILE A 4 -4.18 8.98 5.27
N ASP A 5 -4.31 8.77 3.96
CA ASP A 5 -5.61 8.72 3.31
C ASP A 5 -6.23 7.31 3.38
N LYS A 6 -7.43 7.15 2.80
CA LYS A 6 -8.14 5.86 2.81
C LYS A 6 -7.38 4.75 2.08
N VAL A 7 -6.69 5.08 0.99
CA VAL A 7 -5.92 4.11 0.21
C VAL A 7 -4.70 3.67 1.01
N ASP A 8 -4.06 4.60 1.72
CA ASP A 8 -2.94 4.29 2.59
C ASP A 8 -3.36 3.40 3.76
N ALA A 9 -4.53 3.64 4.34
CA ALA A 9 -5.11 2.76 5.36
C ALA A 9 -5.36 1.33 4.84
N ASP A 10 -5.90 1.17 3.63
CA ASP A 10 -6.11 -0.13 2.99
C ASP A 10 -4.78 -0.85 2.68
N ILE A 11 -3.75 -0.11 2.28
CA ILE A 11 -2.39 -0.62 2.08
C ILE A 11 -1.85 -1.18 3.41
N LEU A 12 -1.94 -0.40 4.48
CA LEU A 12 -1.48 -0.80 5.81
C LEU A 12 -2.23 -2.03 6.31
N GLU A 13 -3.55 -2.09 6.16
CA GLU A 13 -4.36 -3.24 6.59
C GLU A 13 -3.91 -4.54 5.91
N ARG A 14 -3.62 -4.49 4.60
CA ARG A 14 -3.19 -5.67 3.84
C ARG A 14 -1.77 -6.08 4.17
N LEU A 15 -0.84 -5.14 4.28
CA LEU A 15 0.55 -5.41 4.66
C LEU A 15 0.68 -5.90 6.10
N GLN A 16 -0.15 -5.39 7.01
CA GLN A 16 -0.20 -5.88 8.40
C GLN A 16 -0.74 -7.31 8.48
N ARG A 17 -1.68 -7.69 7.61
CA ARG A 17 -2.17 -9.07 7.49
C ARG A 17 -1.16 -10.00 6.84
N ASP A 18 -0.49 -9.55 5.78
CA ASP A 18 0.53 -10.31 5.06
C ASP A 18 1.65 -9.39 4.55
N GLY A 19 2.73 -9.29 5.33
CA GLY A 19 3.90 -8.48 5.01
C GLY A 19 4.77 -9.04 3.88
N ARG A 20 4.41 -10.20 3.29
CA ARG A 20 5.12 -10.80 2.15
C ARG A 20 4.45 -10.48 0.82
N LEU A 21 3.36 -9.73 0.82
CA LEU A 21 2.68 -9.28 -0.39
C LEU A 21 3.65 -8.48 -1.27
N SER A 22 3.72 -8.85 -2.56
CA SER A 22 4.40 -8.02 -3.55
C SER A 22 3.56 -6.78 -3.87
N ASN A 23 4.21 -5.70 -4.31
CA ASN A 23 3.52 -4.49 -4.73
C ASN A 23 2.51 -4.75 -5.85
N ALA A 24 2.82 -5.64 -6.80
CA ALA A 24 1.87 -6.06 -7.83
C ALA A 24 0.58 -6.67 -7.25
N LYS A 25 0.70 -7.62 -6.30
CA LYS A 25 -0.46 -8.26 -5.66
C LYS A 25 -1.23 -7.30 -4.78
N LEU A 26 -0.52 -6.43 -4.06
CA LEU A 26 -1.12 -5.40 -3.23
C LEU A 26 -1.93 -4.40 -4.08
N ALA A 27 -1.39 -3.99 -5.22
CA ALA A 27 -2.03 -3.09 -6.16
C ALA A 27 -3.30 -3.68 -6.78
N GLU A 28 -3.25 -4.95 -7.22
CA GLU A 28 -4.42 -5.70 -7.71
C GLU A 28 -5.54 -5.72 -6.66
N GLN A 29 -5.16 -5.96 -5.42
CA GLN A 29 -6.06 -6.05 -4.27
C GLN A 29 -6.79 -4.73 -3.93
N ILE A 30 -6.18 -3.57 -4.21
CA ILE A 30 -6.73 -2.24 -3.94
C ILE A 30 -7.16 -1.48 -5.20
N ALA A 31 -7.28 -2.17 -6.34
CA ALA A 31 -7.64 -1.59 -7.63
C ALA A 31 -6.74 -0.41 -8.06
N LEU A 32 -5.43 -0.52 -7.80
CA LEU A 32 -4.40 0.39 -8.29
C LEU A 32 -3.48 -0.30 -9.30
N SER A 33 -2.77 0.50 -10.08
CA SER A 33 -1.59 0.02 -10.79
C SER A 33 -0.39 -0.09 -9.82
N GLU A 34 0.60 -0.90 -10.19
CA GLU A 34 1.74 -1.19 -9.33
C GLU A 34 2.56 0.06 -8.97
N THR A 35 2.78 0.97 -9.93
CA THR A 35 3.56 2.20 -9.73
C THR A 35 3.00 3.14 -8.64
N PRO A 36 1.72 3.55 -8.65
CA PRO A 36 1.15 4.36 -7.57
C PRO A 36 1.06 3.61 -6.24
N CYS A 37 0.83 2.29 -6.25
CA CYS A 37 0.87 1.48 -5.03
C CYS A 37 2.25 1.52 -4.38
N TRP A 38 3.31 1.29 -5.17
CA TRP A 38 4.70 1.34 -4.68
C TRP A 38 5.07 2.71 -4.09
N ARG A 39 4.67 3.82 -4.74
CA ARG A 39 4.95 5.17 -4.23
C ARG A 39 4.31 5.41 -2.86
N ARG A 40 3.07 4.94 -2.67
CA ARG A 40 2.35 5.05 -1.39
C ARG A 40 3.01 4.20 -0.31
N VAL A 41 3.34 2.94 -0.61
CA VAL A 41 4.07 2.07 0.32
C VAL A 41 5.39 2.72 0.75
N LYS A 42 6.18 3.23 -0.21
CA LYS A 42 7.42 3.93 0.11
C LYS A 42 7.22 5.17 0.98
N HIS A 43 6.15 5.94 0.75
CA HIS A 43 5.83 7.10 1.59
C HIS A 43 5.44 6.70 3.02
N LEU A 44 4.81 5.53 3.20
CA LEU A 44 4.44 4.98 4.51
C LEU A 44 5.63 4.38 5.28
N GLU A 45 6.76 4.11 4.61
CA GLU A 45 8.00 3.58 5.21
C GLU A 45 8.94 4.68 5.75
N GLU A 46 8.77 5.93 5.31
CA GLU A 46 9.57 7.10 5.72
C GLU A 46 9.06 7.76 7.01
#